data_AF-A0A7S1IBT6-F1
#
_entry.id   AF-A0A7S1IBT6-F1
#
_cell.length_a   1.000
_cell.length_b   1.000
_cell.length_c   1.000
_cell.angle_alpha   90.00
_cell.angle_beta   90.00
_cell.angle_gamma   90.00
#
_symmetry.space_group_name_H-M   'P 1'
#
loop_
_entity.id
_entity.type
_entity.pdbx_description
1 polymer ?
#
loop_
_entity_poly.entity_id
_entity_poly.type
_entity_poly.pdbx_seq_one_letter_code
_entity_poly.pdbx_strand_id
1 'polypeptide(L)'
;ENRKKREPGKRPPKMPPIEPIHVLLGEGKDNSYVHIVISDQGGGIPRDKISGPNSVWSYGFTTTKQEMGISPSPEERSTISAEEEDRINQQFQLAGWGFGLPMSRLYVRHMGG
;
A
#
# COMPACT_ATOMS: atom_id res chain seq x y z
N GLU A 1 2.41 -19.10 -35.68
CA GLU A 1 0.97 -19.26 -35.97
C GLU A 1 0.34 -20.17 -34.91
N ASN A 2 -0.22 -19.59 -33.84
CA ASN A 2 -1.17 -20.24 -32.91
C ASN A 2 -1.60 -19.23 -31.82
N ARG A 3 -2.34 -18.18 -32.21
CA ARG A 3 -3.09 -17.36 -31.25
C ARG A 3 -4.30 -18.18 -30.81
N LYS A 4 -4.27 -18.79 -29.62
CA LYS A 4 -5.49 -19.31 -28.97
C LYS A 4 -6.47 -18.14 -28.86
N LYS A 5 -7.51 -18.15 -29.70
CA LYS A 5 -8.61 -17.19 -29.64
C LYS A 5 -9.19 -17.27 -28.23
N ARG A 6 -9.08 -16.18 -27.46
CA ARG A 6 -9.77 -16.04 -26.17
C ARG A 6 -11.26 -16.21 -26.45
N GLU A 7 -11.92 -17.17 -25.79
CA GLU A 7 -13.36 -17.41 -25.96
C GLU A 7 -14.12 -16.12 -25.63
N PRO A 8 -14.90 -15.56 -26.57
CA PRO A 8 -15.72 -14.39 -26.29
C PRO A 8 -16.89 -14.82 -25.40
N GLY A 9 -16.87 -14.44 -24.12
CA GLY A 9 -18.07 -14.57 -23.27
C GLY A 9 -17.86 -14.92 -21.80
N LYS A 10 -16.66 -15.35 -21.37
CA LYS A 10 -16.42 -15.52 -19.93
C LYS A 10 -16.11 -14.18 -19.30
N ARG A 11 -17.11 -13.60 -18.61
CA ARG A 11 -16.88 -12.47 -17.70
C ARG A 11 -15.74 -12.86 -16.75
N PRO A 12 -14.80 -11.96 -16.46
CA PRO A 12 -13.78 -12.23 -15.45
C PRO A 12 -14.48 -12.64 -14.15
N PRO A 13 -13.87 -13.56 -13.36
CA PRO A 13 -14.44 -13.95 -12.08
C PRO A 13 -14.72 -12.70 -11.25
N LYS A 14 -15.95 -12.60 -10.72
CA LYS A 14 -16.33 -11.49 -9.85
C LYS A 14 -15.37 -11.53 -8.65
N MET A 15 -14.58 -10.48 -8.48
CA MET A 15 -13.70 -10.37 -7.31
C MET A 15 -14.54 -10.52 -6.05
N PRO A 16 -14.03 -11.20 -5.00
CA PRO A 16 -14.71 -11.19 -3.72
C PRO A 16 -14.94 -9.73 -3.29
N PRO A 17 -16.04 -9.43 -2.59
CA PRO A 17 -16.25 -8.11 -2.01
C PRO A 17 -15.04 -7.74 -1.15
N ILE A 18 -14.54 -6.51 -1.30
CA ILE A 18 -13.48 -5.99 -0.45
C ILE A 18 -14.14 -5.58 0.87
N GLU A 19 -13.55 -5.99 1.99
CA GLU A 19 -14.02 -5.58 3.31
C GLU A 19 -13.90 -4.05 3.50
N PRO A 20 -14.92 -3.38 4.04
CA PRO A 20 -14.87 -1.94 4.27
C PRO A 20 -13.76 -1.52 5.24
N ILE A 21 -13.25 -0.31 5.06
CA ILE A 21 -12.45 0.37 6.09
C ILE A 21 -13.41 0.95 7.12
N HIS A 22 -13.21 0.60 8.38
CA HIS A 22 -14.00 1.14 9.48
C HIS A 22 -13.28 2.32 10.12
N VAL A 23 -14.00 3.43 10.30
CA VAL A 23 -13.49 4.62 11.00
C VAL A 23 -14.37 4.87 12.22
N LEU A 24 -13.76 4.80 13.40
CA LEU A 24 -14.40 5.13 14.68
C LEU A 24 -13.89 6.49 15.16
N LEU A 25 -14.82 7.37 15.50
CA LEU A 25 -14.55 8.66 16.13
C LEU A 25 -14.94 8.57 17.60
N GLY A 26 -14.00 8.90 18.48
CA GLY A 26 -14.21 8.96 19.93
C GLY A 26 -13.73 10.29 20.49
N GLU A 27 -14.40 10.75 21.53
CA GLU A 27 -13.99 11.94 22.29
C GLU A 27 -13.26 11.48 23.56
N GLY A 28 -12.13 12.13 23.86
CA GLY A 28 -11.37 11.91 25.07
C GLY A 28 -12.04 12.54 26.30
N LYS A 29 -11.57 12.19 27.50
CA LYS A 29 -12.07 12.79 28.73
C LYS A 29 -11.88 14.32 28.69
N ASP A 30 -12.91 15.05 29.10
CA ASP A 30 -12.93 16.52 29.17
C ASP A 30 -12.80 17.23 27.80
N ASN A 31 -13.16 16.57 26.69
CA ASN A 31 -13.09 17.09 25.32
C ASN A 31 -11.69 17.60 24.91
N SER A 32 -10.66 17.08 25.57
CA SER A 32 -9.27 17.51 25.40
C SER A 32 -8.52 16.74 24.30
N TYR A 33 -9.05 15.58 23.89
CA TYR A 33 -8.49 14.74 22.85
C TYR A 33 -9.59 14.22 21.91
N VAL A 34 -9.22 13.95 20.66
CA VAL A 34 -10.05 13.23 19.71
C VAL A 34 -9.32 11.95 19.31
N HIS A 35 -10.03 10.82 19.40
CA HIS A 35 -9.55 9.53 18.93
C HIS A 35 -10.14 9.23 17.57
N ILE A 36 -9.28 9.01 16.57
CA ILE A 36 -9.66 8.52 15.25
C ILE A 36 -9.02 7.15 15.09
N VAL A 37 -9.83 6.09 15.10
CA VAL A 37 -9.38 4.72 14.91
C VAL A 37 -9.78 4.26 13.53
N ILE A 38 -8.79 3.93 12.70
CA ILE A 38 -8.96 3.41 11.34
C ILE A 38 -8.63 1.92 11.36
N SER A 39 -9.56 1.08 10.95
CA SER A 39 -9.41 -0.38 10.92
C SER A 39 -9.66 -0.94 9.53
N ASP A 40 -8.78 -1.82 9.08
CA ASP A 40 -8.88 -2.53 7.80
C ASP A 40 -8.76 -4.06 7.99
N GLN A 41 -9.05 -4.82 6.93
CA GLN A 41 -8.84 -6.28 6.85
C GLN A 41 -7.80 -6.63 5.78
N GLY A 42 -6.75 -5.81 5.64
CA GLY A 42 -5.68 -5.94 4.65
C GLY A 42 -4.58 -6.94 5.01
N GLY A 43 -4.75 -7.75 6.06
CA GLY A 43 -3.79 -8.79 6.48
C GLY A 43 -2.78 -8.35 7.54
N GLY A 44 -2.73 -7.06 7.90
CA GLY A 44 -1.97 -6.54 9.03
C GLY A 44 -0.44 -6.46 8.82
N ILE A 45 0.27 -6.10 9.90
CA ILE A 45 1.72 -5.87 9.91
C ILE A 45 2.41 -6.94 10.77
N PRO A 46 3.41 -7.68 10.26
CA PRO A 46 4.19 -8.62 11.05
C PRO A 46 4.86 -7.97 12.26
N ARG A 47 4.91 -8.67 13.40
CA ARG A 47 5.32 -8.09 14.68
C ARG A 47 6.78 -7.61 14.69
N ASP A 48 7.65 -8.26 13.92
CA ASP A 48 9.06 -7.84 13.73
C ASP A 48 9.18 -6.50 12.99
N LYS A 49 8.18 -6.12 12.19
CA LYS A 49 8.10 -4.82 11.51
C LYS A 49 7.49 -3.73 12.37
N ILE A 50 6.90 -4.05 13.52
CA ILE A 50 6.37 -3.03 14.45
C ILE A 50 7.52 -2.39 15.23
N SER A 51 8.41 -3.21 15.80
CA SER A 51 9.52 -2.79 16.65
C SER A 51 10.81 -3.48 16.23
N GLY A 52 11.82 -2.72 15.83
CA GLY A 52 13.10 -3.26 15.38
C GLY A 52 13.84 -2.32 14.43
N PRO A 53 15.01 -2.73 13.89
CA PRO A 53 15.82 -1.90 13.00
C PRO A 53 15.15 -1.59 11.66
N ASN A 54 14.21 -2.44 11.22
CA ASN A 54 13.41 -2.26 9.99
C ASN A 54 11.92 -2.07 10.35
N SER A 55 11.65 -1.15 11.27
CA SER A 55 10.28 -0.83 11.71
C SER A 55 9.54 0.00 10.66
N VAL A 56 8.22 -0.18 10.55
CA VAL A 56 7.30 0.66 9.75
C VAL A 56 7.34 2.14 10.13
N TRP A 57 7.88 2.48 11.30
CA TRP A 57 8.06 3.86 11.76
C TRP A 57 9.38 4.49 11.30
N SER A 58 10.23 3.76 10.57
CA SER A 58 11.51 4.27 10.08
C SER A 58 11.30 5.05 8.78
N TYR A 59 11.95 6.20 8.64
CA TYR A 59 11.96 6.94 7.38
C TYR A 59 12.54 6.07 6.25
N GLY A 60 11.87 6.08 5.10
CA GLY A 60 12.29 5.28 3.94
C GLY A 60 11.81 3.82 3.96
N PHE A 61 11.18 3.35 5.04
CA PHE A 61 10.62 2.00 5.07
C PHE A 61 9.42 1.89 4.12
N THR A 62 9.52 1.01 3.13
CA THR A 62 8.41 0.70 2.22
C THR A 62 8.48 -0.77 1.78
N THR A 63 7.31 -1.39 1.57
CA THR A 63 7.20 -2.73 0.98
C THR A 63 6.96 -2.68 -0.53
N THR A 64 6.75 -1.48 -1.08
CA THR A 64 6.58 -1.29 -2.52
C THR A 64 7.94 -1.39 -3.18
N LYS A 65 8.05 -2.25 -4.20
CA LYS A 65 9.19 -2.25 -5.12
C LYS A 65 9.03 -1.03 -6.05
N GLN A 66 9.42 0.15 -5.58
CA GLN A 66 9.74 1.22 -6.51
C GLN A 66 11.12 0.92 -7.06
N GLU A 67 11.20 0.72 -8.38
CA GLU A 67 12.48 0.79 -9.06
C GLU A 67 13.06 2.16 -8.77
N MET A 68 14.06 2.19 -7.89
CA MET A 68 14.84 3.37 -7.56
C MET A 68 15.69 3.77 -8.77
N GLY A 69 15.08 4.12 -9.91
CA GLY A 69 15.78 4.68 -11.09
C GLY A 69 17.01 3.90 -11.59
N ILE A 70 17.20 2.64 -11.19
CA ILE A 70 18.27 1.77 -11.66
C ILE A 70 17.57 0.77 -12.56
N SER A 71 17.71 0.98 -13.86
CA SER A 71 17.12 0.14 -14.91
C SER A 71 17.32 -1.34 -14.60
N PRO A 72 16.28 -2.18 -14.60
CA PRO A 72 16.48 -3.63 -14.54
C PRO A 72 17.27 -4.07 -15.77
N SER A 73 18.25 -4.97 -15.58
CA SER A 73 18.99 -5.57 -16.67
C SER A 73 18.03 -6.29 -17.65
N PRO A 74 18.32 -6.35 -18.95
CA PRO A 74 17.37 -6.77 -20.00
C PRO A 74 16.82 -8.21 -19.89
N GLU A 75 17.28 -9.00 -18.94
CA GLU A 75 17.18 -10.46 -18.93
C GLU A 75 15.88 -11.00 -18.29
N GLU A 76 15.09 -10.16 -17.61
CA GLU A 76 13.87 -10.58 -16.89
C GLU A 76 12.55 -10.03 -17.48
N ARG A 77 12.49 -9.68 -18.77
CA ARG A 77 11.24 -9.21 -19.43
C ARG A 77 10.41 -10.35 -20.00
N SER A 78 9.53 -10.95 -19.19
CA SER A 78 8.56 -11.96 -19.64
C SER A 78 7.25 -11.36 -20.18
N THR A 79 7.03 -11.52 -21.50
CA THR A 79 5.76 -11.68 -22.27
C THR A 79 4.47 -10.88 -21.94
N ILE A 80 4.51 -9.84 -21.12
CA ILE A 80 3.57 -8.72 -21.11
C ILE A 80 4.45 -7.48 -21.33
N SER A 81 4.01 -6.48 -22.10
CA SER A 81 4.79 -5.25 -22.28
C SER A 81 5.05 -4.67 -20.89
N ALA A 82 6.30 -4.74 -20.41
CA ALA A 82 6.72 -4.22 -19.10
C ALA A 82 6.24 -2.76 -18.93
N GLU A 83 6.25 -2.01 -20.03
CA GLU A 83 5.75 -0.64 -20.13
C GLU A 83 4.26 -0.47 -19.80
N GLU A 84 3.43 -1.50 -19.98
CA GLU A 84 1.99 -1.44 -19.78
C GLU A 84 1.59 -1.89 -18.38
N GLU A 85 2.30 -2.88 -17.82
CA GLU A 85 2.23 -3.21 -16.39
C GLU A 85 2.83 -2.09 -15.53
N ASP A 86 3.95 -1.50 -15.92
CA ASP A 86 4.57 -0.38 -15.19
C ASP A 86 3.69 0.86 -15.19
N ARG A 87 3.04 1.18 -16.31
CA ARG A 87 2.11 2.33 -16.36
C ARG A 87 0.88 2.12 -15.49
N ILE A 88 0.33 0.91 -15.45
CA ILE A 88 -0.79 0.55 -14.57
C ILE A 88 -0.32 0.58 -13.11
N ASN A 89 0.80 -0.06 -12.78
CA ASN A 89 1.35 -0.07 -11.43
C ASN A 89 1.74 1.34 -10.96
N GLN A 90 2.28 2.20 -11.82
CA GLN A 90 2.58 3.60 -11.50
C GLN A 90 1.31 4.44 -11.31
N GLN A 91 0.25 4.19 -12.09
CA GLN A 91 -1.03 4.91 -11.92
C GLN A 91 -1.79 4.54 -10.65
N PHE A 92 -1.56 3.35 -10.08
CA PHE A 92 -2.28 2.84 -8.91
C PHE A 92 -1.41 2.67 -7.65
N GLN A 93 -0.12 3.01 -7.70
CA GLN A 93 0.76 3.01 -6.53
C GLN A 93 0.43 4.19 -5.60
N LEU A 94 -0.42 3.93 -4.61
CA LEU A 94 -0.70 4.86 -3.51
C LEU A 94 0.45 4.97 -2.51
N ALA A 95 1.26 3.91 -2.39
CA ALA A 95 2.39 3.86 -1.49
C ALA A 95 3.59 4.59 -2.10
N GLY A 96 4.08 5.61 -1.39
CA GLY A 96 5.28 6.36 -1.76
C GLY A 96 6.56 5.83 -1.11
N TRP A 97 7.49 6.75 -0.85
CA TRP A 97 8.88 6.49 -0.47
C TRP A 97 9.07 6.15 1.02
N GLY A 98 8.01 5.72 1.71
CA GLY A 98 8.11 5.33 3.13
C GLY A 98 8.19 6.48 4.14
N PHE A 99 7.65 7.67 3.81
CA PHE A 99 7.63 8.82 4.75
C PHE A 99 6.27 9.01 5.46
N GLY A 100 5.20 8.35 5.01
CA GLY A 100 3.83 8.61 5.49
C GLY A 100 3.65 8.37 6.99
N LEU A 101 3.85 7.15 7.47
CA LEU A 101 3.69 6.80 8.90
C LEU A 101 4.57 7.64 9.84
N PRO A 102 5.90 7.78 9.64
CA PRO A 102 6.72 8.60 10.52
C PRO A 102 6.32 10.09 10.51
N MET A 103 5.96 10.65 9.35
CA MET A 103 5.53 12.06 9.26
C MET A 103 4.18 12.29 9.93
N SER A 104 3.17 11.44 9.69
CA SER A 104 1.87 11.57 10.34
C SER A 104 1.99 11.51 11.86
N ARG A 105 2.84 10.61 12.38
CA ARG A 105 3.13 10.53 13.83
C ARG A 105 3.81 11.80 14.35
N LEU A 106 4.72 12.40 13.58
CA LEU A 106 5.36 13.67 13.94
C LEU A 106 4.34 14.81 14.03
N TYR A 107 3.42 14.92 13.06
CA TYR A 107 2.36 15.91 13.07
C TYR A 107 1.45 15.80 14.30
N VAL A 108 0.99 14.58 14.61
CA VAL A 108 0.14 14.32 15.78
C VAL A 108 0.86 14.72 17.07
N ARG A 109 2.12 14.32 17.24
CA ARG A 109 2.93 14.68 18.41
C ARG A 109 3.19 16.17 18.52
N HIS A 110 3.40 16.85 17.40
CA HIS A 110 3.60 18.30 17.38
C HIS A 110 2.38 19.05 17.94
N MET A 111 1.17 18.49 17.74
CA MET A 111 -0.08 19.02 18.28
C MET A 111 -0.43 18.49 19.68
N GLY A 112 0.44 17.71 20.31
CA GLY A 112 0.23 17.19 21.67
C GLY A 112 -0.57 15.87 21.75
N GLY A 113 -0.72 15.15 20.64
CA GLY A 113 -1.29 13.80 20.61
C GLY A 113 -0.28 12.66 20.66
#